data_AF-A0A937VQW2-F1
#
_entry.id   AF-A0A937VQW2-F1
#
_cell.length_a   1.000
_cell.length_b   1.000
_cell.length_c   1.000
_cell.angle_alpha   90.00
_cell.angle_beta   90.00
_cell.angle_gamma   90.00
#
_symmetry.space_group_name_H-M   'P 1'
#
loop_
_entity.id
_entity.type
_entity.pdbx_description
1 polymer ?
#
loop_
_entity_poly.entity_id
_entity_poly.type
_entity_poly.pdbx_seq_one_letter_code
_entity_poly.pdbx_strand_id
1 'polypeptide(L)'
;MLKQLKEIALEVIVAILPISLAVIILQLTVINISTSQFFQFLTGFGMCILGMVLFLLGVKTGLLPIGEAIGSELPKRGSLLLLVATAFLIGFAVTVAEPDVIVLTGQI
;
A
#
# COMPACT_ATOMS: atom_id res chain seq x y z
N MET A 1 -6.12 -1.75 -19.97
CA MET A 1 -5.92 -0.43 -19.32
C MET A 1 -7.15 0.10 -18.60
N LEU A 2 -8.23 0.54 -19.26
CA LEU A 2 -9.37 1.17 -18.55
C LEU A 2 -10.05 0.26 -17.51
N LYS A 3 -10.17 -1.04 -17.80
CA LYS A 3 -10.71 -2.03 -16.86
C LYS A 3 -9.83 -2.19 -15.61
N GLN A 4 -8.52 -2.33 -15.80
CA GLN A 4 -7.55 -2.41 -14.70
C GLN A 4 -7.49 -1.14 -13.86
N LEU A 5 -7.54 0.03 -14.51
CA LEU A 5 -7.61 1.31 -13.80
C LEU A 5 -8.84 1.36 -12.89
N LYS A 6 -10.00 0.94 -13.40
CA LYS A 6 -11.25 0.89 -12.63
C LYS A 6 -11.17 -0.10 -11.46
N GLU A 7 -10.57 -1.27 -11.67
CA GLU A 7 -10.36 -2.28 -10.63
C GLU A 7 -9.43 -1.75 -9.53
N ILE A 8 -8.28 -1.18 -9.89
CA ILE A 8 -7.33 -0.59 -8.91
C ILE A 8 -7.97 0.59 -8.17
N ALA A 9 -8.71 1.45 -8.87
CA ALA A 9 -9.42 2.55 -8.22
C ALA A 9 -10.44 2.04 -7.19
N LEU A 10 -11.18 0.97 -7.50
CA LEU A 10 -12.09 0.36 -6.54
C LEU A 10 -11.35 -0.29 -5.36
N GLU A 11 -10.25 -1.01 -5.60
CA GLU A 11 -9.42 -1.58 -4.53
C GLU A 11 -8.96 -0.49 -3.56
N VAL A 12 -8.43 0.62 -4.08
CA VAL A 12 -7.95 1.76 -3.27
C VAL A 12 -9.09 2.40 -2.50
N ILE A 13 -10.22 2.68 -3.14
CA ILE A 13 -11.38 3.30 -2.46
C ILE A 13 -11.88 2.40 -1.34
N VAL A 14 -12.07 1.10 -1.60
CA VAL A 14 -12.57 0.15 -0.60
C VAL A 14 -11.59 0.00 0.57
N ALA A 15 -10.28 0.04 0.32
CA ALA A 15 -9.27 -0.04 1.37
C ALA A 15 -9.24 1.20 2.28
N ILE A 16 -9.39 2.41 1.70
CA ILE A 16 -9.21 3.66 2.46
C ILE A 16 -10.54 4.17 3.06
N LEU A 17 -11.69 3.78 2.49
CA LEU A 17 -13.01 4.23 2.95
C LEU A 17 -13.27 3.98 4.45
N PRO A 18 -12.98 2.80 5.04
CA PRO A 18 -13.25 2.55 6.46
C PRO A 18 -12.48 3.50 7.38
N ILE A 19 -11.20 3.72 7.08
CA ILE A 19 -10.33 4.61 7.84
C ILE A 19 -10.82 6.05 7.72
N SER A 20 -11.19 6.46 6.51
CA SER A 20 -11.67 7.82 6.25
C SER A 20 -12.99 8.11 6.94
N LEU A 21 -13.91 7.15 6.95
CA LEU A 21 -15.17 7.25 7.68
C LEU A 21 -14.93 7.38 9.19
N ALA A 22 -14.01 6.58 9.75
CA ALA A 22 -13.65 6.68 11.16
C ALA A 22 -13.09 8.07 11.49
N VAL A 23 -12.19 8.60 10.65
CA VAL A 23 -11.63 9.95 10.82
C VAL A 23 -12.72 11.03 10.74
N ILE A 24 -13.63 10.95 9.77
CA ILE A 24 -14.74 11.90 9.63
C ILE A 24 -15.66 11.87 10.85
N ILE A 25 -16.02 10.68 11.34
CA ILE A 25 -16.85 10.53 12.55
C ILE A 25 -16.16 11.19 13.75
N LEU A 26 -14.87 10.92 13.97
CA LEU A 26 -14.11 11.51 15.08
C LEU A 26 -13.98 13.03 14.96
N GLN A 27 -13.78 13.54 13.74
CA GLN A 27 -13.71 14.98 13.49
C GLN A 27 -15.03 15.70 13.81
N LEU A 28 -16.16 15.09 13.47
CA LEU A 28 -17.50 15.66 13.71
C LEU A 28 -17.98 15.52 15.16
N THR A 29 -17.54 14.48 15.87
CA THR A 29 -18.05 14.16 17.22
C THR A 29 -17.12 14.57 18.35
N VAL A 30 -15.80 14.40 18.19
CA VAL A 30 -14.83 14.57 19.28
C VAL A 30 -13.97 15.82 19.10
N ILE A 31 -13.45 16.04 17.88
CA ILE A 31 -12.34 17.00 17.66
C ILE A 31 -12.85 18.42 17.33
N ASN A 32 -14.14 18.61 17.03
CA ASN A 32 -14.79 19.89 16.73
C ASN A 32 -13.91 20.82 15.86
N ILE A 33 -13.58 20.33 14.66
CA ILE A 33 -12.69 21.03 13.74
C ILE A 33 -13.40 22.16 12.98
N SER A 34 -12.63 23.17 12.58
CA SER A 34 -13.16 24.22 11.70
C SER A 34 -13.53 23.66 10.33
N THR A 35 -14.54 24.26 9.67
CA THR A 35 -14.95 23.90 8.32
C THR A 35 -13.80 23.92 7.32
N SER A 36 -12.85 24.85 7.49
CA SER A 36 -11.66 24.94 6.63
C SER A 36 -10.77 23.69 6.74
N GLN A 37 -10.53 23.19 7.95
CA GLN A 37 -9.72 21.99 8.19
C GLN A 37 -10.39 20.74 7.63
N PHE A 38 -11.72 20.65 7.71
CA PHE A 38 -12.48 19.54 7.11
C PHE A 38 -12.30 19.48 5.59
N PHE A 39 -12.39 20.62 4.90
CA PHE A 39 -12.13 20.67 3.46
C PHE A 39 -10.67 20.36 3.09
N GLN A 40 -9.70 20.80 3.91
CA GLN A 40 -8.30 20.41 3.72
C GLN A 40 -8.09 18.90 3.85
N PHE A 41 -8.75 18.26 4.82
CA PHE A 41 -8.73 16.80 4.94
C PHE A 41 -9.31 16.14 3.68
N LEU A 42 -10.46 16.61 3.19
CA LEU A 42 -11.12 16.02 2.03
C LEU A 42 -10.28 16.16 0.74
N THR A 43 -9.62 17.30 0.54
CA THR A 43 -8.72 17.50 -0.61
C THR A 43 -7.48 16.64 -0.51
N GLY A 44 -6.85 16.58 0.67
CA GLY A 44 -5.70 15.69 0.93
C GLY A 44 -6.06 14.22 0.71
N PHE A 45 -7.21 13.79 1.20
CA PHE A 45 -7.76 12.46 0.99
C PHE A 45 -7.93 12.14 -0.51
N GLY A 46 -8.50 13.07 -1.28
CA GLY A 46 -8.61 12.94 -2.74
C GLY A 46 -7.25 12.81 -3.44
N MET A 47 -6.27 13.61 -3.03
CA MET A 47 -4.90 13.53 -3.55
C MET A 47 -4.24 12.18 -3.22
N CYS A 48 -4.43 11.66 -2.01
CA CYS A 48 -3.94 10.34 -1.62
C CYS A 48 -4.54 9.22 -2.46
N ILE A 49 -5.86 9.23 -2.72
CA ILE A 49 -6.49 8.24 -3.61
C ILE A 49 -5.87 8.30 -5.00
N LEU A 50 -5.77 9.49 -5.59
CA LEU A 50 -5.19 9.64 -6.92
C LEU A 50 -3.75 9.14 -6.98
N GLY A 51 -2.93 9.52 -6.00
CA GLY A 51 -1.54 9.07 -5.88
C GLY A 51 -1.43 7.54 -5.75
N MET A 52 -2.24 6.94 -4.88
CA MET A 52 -2.28 5.49 -4.67
C MET A 52 -2.71 4.74 -5.93
N VAL A 53 -3.72 5.22 -6.65
CA VAL A 53 -4.17 4.58 -7.90
C VAL A 53 -3.07 4.61 -8.96
N LEU A 54 -2.41 5.76 -9.14
CA LEU A 54 -1.31 5.88 -10.10
C LEU A 54 -0.11 5.02 -9.70
N PHE A 55 0.23 4.99 -8.41
CA PHE A 55 1.32 4.17 -7.87
C PHE A 55 1.05 2.68 -8.07
N LEU A 56 -0.13 2.18 -7.67
CA LEU A 56 -0.48 0.77 -7.82
C LEU A 56 -0.62 0.36 -9.28
N LEU A 57 -1.08 1.25 -10.15
CA LEU A 57 -1.08 0.99 -11.58
C LEU A 57 0.34 0.75 -12.09
N GLY A 58 1.30 1.62 -11.73
CA GLY A 58 2.72 1.45 -12.04
C GLY A 58 3.31 0.16 -11.47
N VAL A 59 2.98 -0.18 -10.23
CA VAL A 59 3.45 -1.42 -9.58
C VAL A 59 2.90 -2.66 -10.30
N LYS A 60 1.58 -2.75 -10.51
CA LYS A 60 0.94 -3.94 -11.12
C LYS A 60 1.31 -4.12 -12.59
N THR A 61 1.61 -3.05 -13.32
CA THR A 61 1.96 -3.13 -14.74
C THR A 61 3.46 -3.22 -15.00
N GLY A 62 4.29 -2.74 -14.09
CA GLY A 62 5.75 -2.67 -14.25
C GLY A 62 6.50 -3.54 -13.25
N LEU A 63 6.49 -3.15 -11.97
CA LEU A 63 7.35 -3.78 -10.96
C LEU A 63 6.99 -5.24 -10.69
N LEU A 64 5.70 -5.56 -10.56
CA LEU A 64 5.24 -6.89 -10.18
C LEU A 64 5.56 -7.95 -11.27
N PRO A 65 5.28 -7.73 -12.57
CA PRO A 65 5.68 -8.66 -13.62
C PRO A 65 7.20 -8.91 -13.68
N ILE A 66 8.02 -7.89 -13.41
CA ILE A 66 9.48 -8.04 -13.35
C ILE A 66 9.89 -8.94 -12.18
N GLY A 67 9.30 -8.70 -11.00
CA GLY A 67 9.53 -9.53 -9.82
C GLY A 67 9.13 -10.99 -10.04
N GLU A 68 7.97 -11.22 -10.66
CA GLU A 68 7.48 -12.56 -11.01
C GLU A 68 8.37 -13.26 -12.03
N ALA A 69 8.82 -12.55 -13.06
CA ALA A 69 9.72 -13.10 -14.07
C ALA A 69 11.04 -13.57 -13.44
N ILE A 70 11.68 -12.73 -12.62
CA ILE A 70 12.91 -13.08 -11.89
C ILE A 70 12.63 -14.24 -10.92
N GLY A 71 11.55 -14.14 -10.14
CA GLY A 71 11.14 -15.14 -9.16
C GLY A 71 10.89 -16.52 -9.77
N SER A 72 10.32 -16.58 -10.97
CA SER A 72 10.00 -17.83 -11.66
C SER A 72 11.23 -18.63 -12.12
N GLU A 73 12.40 -17.99 -12.24
CA GLU A 73 13.66 -18.63 -12.58
C GLU A 73 14.35 -19.29 -11.37
N LEU A 74 14.02 -18.87 -10.14
CA LEU A 74 14.64 -19.42 -8.93
C LEU A 74 14.36 -20.93 -8.73
N PRO A 75 13.11 -21.42 -8.81
CA PRO A 75 12.82 -22.85 -8.65
C PRO A 75 13.47 -23.72 -9.73
N LYS A 76 13.67 -23.19 -10.95
CA LYS A 76 14.25 -23.93 -12.08
C LYS A 76 15.70 -24.34 -11.85
N ARG A 77 16.41 -23.68 -10.93
CA ARG A 77 17.78 -24.05 -10.52
C ARG A 77 17.83 -25.33 -9.67
N GLY A 78 16.70 -25.85 -9.21
CA GLY A 78 16.61 -27.13 -8.48
C GLY A 78 17.14 -27.10 -7.03
N SER A 79 17.60 -25.96 -6.52
CA SER A 79 18.12 -25.82 -5.16
C SER A 79 17.07 -25.23 -4.22
N LEU A 80 16.51 -26.08 -3.34
CA LEU A 80 15.55 -25.66 -2.31
C LEU A 80 16.16 -24.65 -1.34
N LEU A 81 17.44 -24.83 -0.98
CA LEU A 81 18.14 -23.92 -0.06
C LEU A 81 18.26 -22.51 -0.64
N LEU A 82 18.54 -22.39 -1.94
CA LEU A 82 18.60 -21.09 -2.62
C LEU A 82 17.23 -20.43 -2.67
N LEU A 83 16.17 -21.19 -2.98
CA LEU A 83 14.80 -20.71 -2.98
C LEU A 83 14.39 -20.15 -1.60
N VAL A 84 14.59 -20.94 -0.54
CA VAL A 84 14.22 -20.57 0.83
C VAL A 84 15.05 -19.39 1.32
N ALA A 85 16.36 -19.39 1.10
CA ALA A 85 17.24 -18.29 1.51
C ALA A 85 16.85 -16.98 0.82
N THR A 86 16.55 -17.02 -0.49
CA THR A 86 16.15 -15.81 -1.21
C THR A 86 14.78 -15.31 -0.77
N ALA A 87 13.80 -16.20 -0.61
CA ALA A 87 12.48 -15.83 -0.11
C ALA A 87 12.56 -15.21 1.29
N PHE A 88 13.38 -15.80 2.17
CA PHE A 88 13.63 -15.26 3.51
C PHE A 88 14.28 -13.88 3.45
N LEU A 89 15.35 -13.69 2.65
CA LEU A 89 16.05 -12.41 2.56
C LEU A 89 15.17 -11.30 1.98
N ILE A 90 14.41 -11.58 0.91
CA ILE A 90 13.47 -10.61 0.32
C ILE A 90 12.37 -10.28 1.33
N GLY A 91 11.76 -11.30 1.95
CA GLY A 91 10.69 -11.10 2.94
C GLY A 91 11.18 -10.29 4.15
N PHE A 92 12.34 -10.65 4.69
CA PHE A 92 12.98 -9.91 5.78
C PHE A 92 13.27 -8.46 5.39
N ALA A 93 13.83 -8.21 4.20
CA ALA A 93 14.11 -6.86 3.72
C ALA A 93 12.82 -6.02 3.57
N VAL A 94 11.73 -6.61 3.09
CA VAL A 94 10.43 -5.93 2.98
C VAL A 94 9.88 -5.58 4.36
N THR A 95 9.91 -6.51 5.33
CA THR A 95 9.45 -6.24 6.71
C THR A 95 10.29 -5.16 7.39
N VAL A 96 11.61 -5.15 7.19
CA VAL A 96 12.49 -4.09 7.74
C VAL A 96 12.22 -2.73 7.08
N ALA A 97 11.87 -2.73 5.79
CA ALA A 97 11.55 -1.51 5.07
C ALA A 97 10.14 -0.95 5.41
N GLU A 98 9.29 -1.74 6.05
CA GLU A 98 7.95 -1.34 6.44
C GLU A 98 8.01 -0.28 7.56
N PRO A 99 7.59 0.96 7.31
CA PRO A 99 7.74 2.06 8.28
C PRO A 99 6.99 1.79 9.57
N ASP A 100 5.86 1.10 9.51
CA ASP A 100 5.04 0.77 10.69
C ASP A 100 5.79 -0.15 11.67
N VAL A 101 6.59 -1.10 11.17
CA VAL A 101 7.43 -1.99 11.99
C VAL A 101 8.55 -1.21 12.67
N ILE A 102 9.16 -0.25 11.96
CA ILE A 102 10.19 0.63 12.51
C ILE A 102 9.60 1.49 13.63
N VAL A 103 8.41 2.07 13.41
CA VAL A 103 7.72 2.88 14.43
C VAL A 103 7.38 2.04 15.65
N LEU A 104 6.86 0.82 15.46
CA LEU A 104 6.53 -0.09 16.56
C LEU A 104 7.77 -0.44 17.40
N THR A 105 8.91 -0.67 16.76
CA THR A 105 10.18 -0.97 17.45
C THR A 105 10.65 0.18 18.33
N GLY A 106 10.29 1.43 18.00
CA GLY A 106 10.59 2.59 18.84
C GLY A 106 9.60 2.84 19.98
N GLN A 107 8.49 2.11 20.04
CA GLN A 107 7.45 2.26 21.07
C GLN A 107 7.57 1.26 22.22
N ILE A 108 8.42 0.25 22.07
CA ILE A 108 8.79 -0.75 23.08
C ILE A 108 10.19 -0.45 23.62
#